data_AF-A0A2E8Z4F4-F1
#
_entry.id   AF-A0A2E8Z4F4-F1
#
_cell.length_a   1.000
_cell.length_b   1.000
_cell.length_c   1.000
_cell.angle_alpha   90.00
_cell.angle_beta   90.00
_cell.angle_gamma   90.00
#
_symmetry.space_group_name_H-M   'P 1'
#
loop_
_entity.id
_entity.type
_entity.pdbx_description
1 polymer ?
#
loop_
_entity_poly.entity_id
_entity_poly.type
_entity_poly.pdbx_seq_one_letter_code
_entity_poly.pdbx_strand_id
1 'polypeptide(L)'
;MAADGVLTHGDFVGRLLESVPEVEPAVREHFDDNDELLLHLLMADLLRAAVRLFHAGELETEQRLIRFIDLALRHGDAAVENAVRVSFVEHAGAFPEETPKFLASWPPGLRAELGGGA
;
A
#
# COMPACT_ATOMS: atom_id res chain seq x y z
N MET A 1 -16.83 14.71 4.61
CA MET A 1 -15.80 15.23 5.54
C MET A 1 -15.07 14.01 6.07
N ALA A 2 -13.84 13.75 5.63
CA ALA A 2 -12.97 12.78 6.31
C ALA A 2 -12.39 13.50 7.53
N ALA A 3 -12.42 12.82 8.67
CA ALA A 3 -11.96 13.36 9.95
C ALA A 3 -10.46 13.67 9.91
N ASP A 4 -10.12 14.82 10.49
CA ASP A 4 -8.80 15.42 10.70
C ASP A 4 -7.95 14.57 11.68
N GLY A 5 -7.60 13.35 11.29
CA GLY A 5 -6.89 12.41 12.17
C GLY A 5 -5.82 11.62 11.44
N VAL A 6 -4.59 11.68 11.97
CA VAL A 6 -3.45 10.84 11.60
C VAL A 6 -3.90 9.38 11.43
N LEU A 7 -3.47 8.73 10.34
CA LEU A 7 -3.73 7.31 10.11
C LEU A 7 -2.82 6.50 11.04
N THR A 8 -3.41 5.78 11.98
CA THR A 8 -2.65 4.99 12.96
C THR A 8 -2.58 3.53 12.57
N HIS A 9 -1.67 2.79 13.20
CA HIS A 9 -1.60 1.33 13.08
C HIS A 9 -2.96 0.65 13.34
N GLY A 10 -3.68 1.07 14.38
CA GLY A 10 -4.97 0.46 14.77
C GLY A 10 -6.11 0.74 13.79
N ASP A 11 -6.09 1.89 13.12
CA ASP A 11 -7.13 2.28 12.16
C ASP A 11 -6.83 1.81 10.72
N PHE A 12 -5.59 1.36 10.45
CA PHE A 12 -5.07 1.18 9.10
C PHE A 12 -5.97 0.30 8.23
N VAL A 13 -6.27 -0.92 8.70
CA VAL A 13 -7.07 -1.90 7.95
C VAL A 13 -8.49 -1.39 7.73
N GLY A 14 -9.10 -0.79 8.76
CA GLY A 14 -10.45 -0.23 8.64
C GLY A 14 -10.53 0.81 7.54
N ARG A 15 -9.63 1.80 7.55
CA ARG A 15 -9.62 2.86 6.53
C ARG A 15 -9.21 2.37 5.15
N LEU A 16 -8.35 1.35 5.07
CA LEU A 16 -8.00 0.70 3.81
C LEU A 16 -9.23 0.07 3.17
N LEU A 17 -9.99 -0.73 3.92
CA LEU A 17 -11.16 -1.44 3.39
C LEU A 17 -12.35 -0.50 3.13
N GLU A 18 -12.46 0.60 3.87
CA GLU A 18 -13.40 1.68 3.53
C GLU A 18 -13.06 2.34 2.17
N SER A 19 -11.77 2.46 1.86
CA SER A 19 -11.30 3.13 0.64
C SER A 19 -11.26 2.18 -0.57
N VAL A 20 -10.90 0.92 -0.33
CA VAL A 20 -10.59 -0.10 -1.33
C VAL A 20 -11.07 -1.48 -0.84
N PRO A 21 -12.40 -1.71 -0.77
CA PRO A 21 -12.93 -2.98 -0.27
C PRO A 21 -12.45 -4.20 -1.07
N GLU A 22 -12.07 -4.02 -2.33
CA GLU A 22 -11.63 -5.10 -3.23
C GLU A 22 -10.32 -5.77 -2.78
N VAL A 23 -9.54 -5.15 -1.88
CA VAL A 23 -8.33 -5.79 -1.32
C VAL A 23 -8.61 -6.60 -0.05
N GLU A 24 -9.86 -6.70 0.39
CA GLU A 24 -10.27 -7.56 1.51
C GLU A 24 -9.69 -8.98 1.43
N PRO A 25 -9.67 -9.67 0.26
CA PRO A 25 -9.08 -11.00 0.18
C PRO A 25 -7.60 -11.04 0.58
N ALA A 26 -6.81 -10.02 0.22
CA ALA A 26 -5.39 -9.94 0.58
C ALA A 26 -5.22 -9.63 2.08
N VAL A 27 -6.07 -8.78 2.65
CA VAL A 27 -6.09 -8.51 4.10
C VAL A 27 -6.47 -9.77 4.88
N ARG A 28 -7.47 -10.52 4.41
CA ARG A 28 -7.88 -11.77 5.06
C ARG A 28 -6.78 -12.81 5.01
N GLU A 29 -6.16 -13.03 3.84
CA GLU A 29 -5.00 -13.92 3.68
C GLU A 29 -3.88 -13.55 4.66
N HIS A 30 -3.59 -12.25 4.81
CA HIS A 30 -2.60 -11.78 5.77
C HIS A 30 -2.91 -12.18 7.22
N PHE A 31 -4.16 -12.00 7.68
CA PHE A 31 -4.54 -12.42 9.03
C PHE A 31 -4.59 -13.94 9.19
N ASP A 32 -5.03 -14.67 8.15
CA ASP A 32 -5.04 -16.14 8.15
C ASP A 32 -3.62 -16.72 8.28
N ASP A 33 -2.61 -16.04 7.71
CA ASP A 33 -1.21 -16.48 7.74
C ASP A 33 -0.43 -16.03 8.99
N ASN A 34 -0.85 -14.93 9.64
CA ASN A 34 -0.04 -14.27 10.69
C ASN A 34 -0.74 -14.14 12.06
N ASP A 35 -2.04 -14.45 12.18
CA ASP A 35 -2.88 -14.30 13.39
C ASP A 35 -3.05 -12.85 13.91
N GLU A 36 -2.22 -11.90 13.47
CA GLU A 36 -2.22 -10.50 13.85
C GLU A 36 -1.89 -9.56 12.68
N LEU A 37 -2.06 -8.26 12.88
CA LEU A 37 -1.67 -7.26 11.90
C LEU A 37 -0.15 -7.04 11.95
N LEU A 38 0.56 -7.59 10.98
CA LEU A 38 1.98 -7.29 10.76
C LEU A 38 2.12 -6.25 9.66
N LEU A 39 2.01 -4.97 10.03
CA LEU A 39 1.89 -3.85 9.09
C LEU A 39 2.98 -3.83 8.01
N HIS A 40 4.22 -4.15 8.37
CA HIS A 40 5.33 -4.24 7.43
C HIS A 40 5.12 -5.35 6.38
N LEU A 41 4.65 -6.53 6.79
CA LEU A 41 4.37 -7.62 5.86
C LEU A 41 3.13 -7.30 5.00
N LEU A 42 2.12 -6.67 5.60
CA LEU A 42 0.93 -6.24 4.86
C LEU A 42 1.30 -5.28 3.72
N MET A 43 2.33 -4.43 3.87
CA MET A 43 2.76 -3.56 2.78
C MET A 43 3.25 -4.36 1.56
N ALA A 44 3.99 -5.44 1.77
CA ALA A 44 4.44 -6.32 0.69
C ALA A 44 3.24 -7.06 0.06
N ASP A 45 2.26 -7.47 0.84
CA ASP A 45 1.04 -8.10 0.34
C ASP A 45 0.18 -7.14 -0.49
N LEU A 46 0.08 -5.87 -0.06
CA LEU A 46 -0.62 -4.83 -0.79
C LEU A 46 0.12 -4.42 -2.07
N LEU A 47 1.46 -4.41 -2.07
CA LEU A 47 2.24 -4.20 -3.29
C LEU A 47 1.96 -5.33 -4.29
N ARG A 48 1.97 -6.59 -3.84
CA ARG A 48 1.60 -7.75 -4.67
C ARG A 48 0.18 -7.63 -5.21
N ALA A 49 -0.78 -7.20 -4.38
CA ALA A 49 -2.15 -6.97 -4.80
C ALA A 49 -2.25 -5.86 -5.86
N ALA A 50 -1.55 -4.74 -5.70
CA ALA A 50 -1.52 -3.64 -6.66
C ALA A 50 -0.99 -4.10 -8.03
N VAL A 51 0.10 -4.88 -8.03
CA VAL A 51 0.67 -5.46 -9.25
C VAL A 51 -0.34 -6.38 -9.94
N ARG A 52 -1.00 -7.27 -9.19
CA ARG A 52 -2.04 -8.16 -9.75
C ARG A 52 -3.20 -7.37 -10.37
N LEU A 53 -3.71 -6.35 -9.67
CA LEU A 53 -4.79 -5.49 -10.17
C LEU A 53 -4.38 -4.75 -11.44
N PHE A 54 -3.15 -4.23 -11.48
CA PHE A 54 -2.61 -3.55 -12.66
C PHE A 54 -2.59 -4.46 -13.89
N HIS A 55 -2.09 -5.70 -13.73
CA HIS A 55 -2.02 -6.67 -14.83
C HIS A 55 -3.39 -7.23 -15.23
N ALA A 56 -4.33 -7.31 -14.29
CA ALA A 56 -5.72 -7.67 -14.57
C ALA A 56 -6.48 -6.56 -15.32
N GLY A 57 -5.93 -5.34 -15.42
CA GLY A 57 -6.59 -4.19 -16.02
C GLY A 57 -7.61 -3.52 -15.08
N GLU A 58 -7.61 -3.88 -13.80
CA GLU A 58 -8.46 -3.32 -12.74
C GLU A 58 -7.91 -1.97 -12.25
N LEU A 59 -7.65 -1.05 -13.20
CA LEU A 59 -6.88 0.16 -12.99
C LEU A 59 -7.54 1.14 -12.01
N GLU A 60 -8.87 1.16 -11.92
CA GLU A 60 -9.56 2.04 -10.96
C GLU A 60 -9.28 1.63 -9.51
N THR A 61 -9.36 0.33 -9.23
CA THR A 61 -9.09 -0.26 -7.92
C THR A 61 -7.61 -0.16 -7.58
N GLU A 62 -6.73 -0.48 -8.53
CA GLU A 62 -5.28 -0.31 -8.37
C GLU A 62 -4.93 1.14 -8.01
N GLN A 63 -5.47 2.12 -8.72
CA GLN A 63 -5.19 3.52 -8.43
C GLN A 63 -5.75 3.97 -7.08
N ARG A 64 -6.92 3.46 -6.66
CA ARG A 64 -7.45 3.74 -5.31
C ARG A 64 -6.52 3.19 -4.23
N LEU A 65 -6.02 1.96 -4.41
CA LEU A 65 -5.05 1.34 -3.52
C LEU A 65 -3.77 2.16 -3.43
N ILE A 66 -3.14 2.46 -4.55
CA ILE A 66 -1.89 3.22 -4.55
C ILE A 66 -2.08 4.64 -3.97
N ARG A 67 -3.22 5.30 -4.23
CA ARG A 67 -3.54 6.59 -3.60
C ARG A 67 -3.71 6.48 -2.07
N PHE A 68 -4.28 5.39 -1.58
CA PHE A 68 -4.38 5.13 -0.15
C PHE A 68 -2.98 4.94 0.46
N ILE A 69 -2.10 4.19 -0.19
CA ILE A 69 -0.70 4.02 0.26
C ILE A 69 0.06 5.36 0.27
N ASP A 70 -0.12 6.20 -0.74
CA ASP A 70 0.47 7.55 -0.77
C ASP A 70 -0.08 8.46 0.35
N LEU A 71 -1.36 8.32 0.71
CA LEU A 71 -1.93 9.00 1.86
C LEU A 71 -1.33 8.48 3.17
N ALA A 72 -1.18 7.17 3.31
CA ALA A 72 -0.60 6.54 4.48
C ALA A 72 0.87 6.96 4.70
N LEU A 73 1.65 7.13 3.62
CA LEU A 73 3.00 7.68 3.69
C LEU A 73 3.01 9.11 4.22
N ARG A 74 2.06 9.95 3.82
CA ARG A 74 2.07 11.40 4.13
C ARG A 74 1.36 11.78 5.43
N HIS A 75 0.40 10.97 5.85
CA HIS A 75 -0.51 11.27 6.95
C HIS A 75 -0.62 10.12 7.95
N GLY A 76 0.23 9.10 7.84
CA GLY A 76 0.41 8.05 8.83
C GLY A 76 1.09 8.56 10.10
N ASP A 77 0.90 7.85 11.20
CA ASP A 77 1.82 7.97 12.33
C ASP A 77 3.22 7.45 11.94
N ALA A 78 4.20 7.64 12.81
CA ALA A 78 5.58 7.25 12.51
C ALA A 78 5.73 5.75 12.17
N ALA A 79 4.88 4.87 12.72
CA ALA A 79 4.93 3.45 12.43
C ALA A 79 4.36 3.15 11.03
N VAL A 80 3.24 3.77 10.68
CA VAL A 80 2.61 3.65 9.36
C VAL A 80 3.50 4.24 8.27
N GLU A 81 4.02 5.45 8.47
CA GLU A 81 4.94 6.10 7.52
C GLU A 81 6.17 5.21 7.27
N ASN A 82 6.80 4.73 8.35
CA ASN A 82 7.97 3.88 8.25
C ASN A 82 7.69 2.55 7.53
N ALA A 83 6.54 1.92 7.82
CA ALA A 83 6.14 0.69 7.15
C ALA A 83 5.95 0.90 5.64
N VAL A 84 5.29 1.99 5.24
CA VAL A 84 5.12 2.31 3.81
C VAL A 84 6.47 2.57 3.15
N ARG A 85 7.35 3.39 3.76
CA ARG A 85 8.66 3.71 3.18
C ARG A 85 9.52 2.45 2.99
N VAL A 86 9.71 1.65 4.04
CA VAL A 86 10.65 0.52 4.03
C VAL A 86 10.06 -0.75 3.39
N SER A 87 8.76 -0.97 3.53
CA SER A 87 8.15 -2.25 3.13
C SER A 87 7.21 -2.16 1.93
N PHE A 88 6.92 -0.95 1.45
CA PHE A 88 6.25 -0.75 0.16
C PHE A 88 7.20 -0.13 -0.87
N VAL A 89 7.78 1.03 -0.57
CA VAL A 89 8.60 1.78 -1.55
C VAL A 89 9.95 1.12 -1.78
N GLU A 90 10.72 0.81 -0.73
CA GLU A 90 12.01 0.14 -0.89
C GLU A 90 11.88 -1.29 -1.45
N HIS A 91 10.71 -1.91 -1.25
CA HIS A 91 10.36 -3.19 -1.87
C HIS A 91 9.91 -3.07 -3.33
N ALA A 92 9.79 -1.85 -3.89
CA ALA A 92 9.44 -1.68 -5.29
C ALA A 92 10.51 -2.32 -6.20
N GLY A 93 10.05 -3.17 -7.12
CA GLY A 93 10.89 -3.99 -7.99
C GLY A 93 11.29 -5.34 -7.38
N ALA A 94 10.80 -5.69 -6.19
CA ALA A 94 11.02 -7.01 -5.59
C ALA A 94 10.26 -8.13 -6.33
N PHE A 95 9.13 -7.80 -6.96
CA PHE A 95 8.35 -8.75 -7.75
C PHE A 95 8.67 -8.62 -9.25
N PRO A 96 8.90 -9.75 -9.98
CA PRO A 96 9.22 -9.72 -11.41
C PRO A 96 8.17 -9.02 -12.30
N GLU A 97 6.95 -8.90 -11.79
CA GLU A 97 5.79 -8.33 -12.48
C GLU A 97 5.68 -6.81 -12.30
N GLU A 98 6.54 -6.18 -11.49
CA GLU A 98 6.61 -4.73 -11.32
C GLU A 98 7.23 -4.06 -12.55
N THR A 99 6.41 -3.88 -13.59
CA THR A 99 6.88 -3.26 -14.83
C THR A 99 7.20 -1.77 -14.63
N PRO A 100 8.10 -1.18 -15.45
CA PRO A 100 8.33 0.26 -15.44
C PRO A 100 7.05 1.10 -15.64
N LYS A 101 6.05 0.56 -16.36
CA LYS A 101 4.76 1.22 -16.56
C LYS A 101 3.93 1.27 -15.28
N PHE A 102 3.99 0.23 -14.46
CA PHE A 102 3.36 0.19 -13.14
C PHE A 102 4.01 1.20 -12.19
N LEU A 103 5.34 1.20 -12.08
CA LEU A 103 6.03 2.19 -11.23
C LEU A 103 5.79 3.64 -11.70
N ALA A 104 5.66 3.84 -13.02
CA ALA A 104 5.34 5.15 -13.58
C ALA A 104 3.89 5.62 -13.30
N SER A 105 2.95 4.71 -12.98
CA SER A 105 1.56 5.07 -12.64
C SER A 105 1.42 5.58 -11.20
N TRP A 106 2.43 5.40 -10.35
CA TRP A 106 2.36 5.81 -8.96
C TRP A 106 2.21 7.33 -8.80
N PRO A 107 1.51 7.80 -7.75
CA PRO A 107 1.41 9.20 -7.38
C PRO A 107 2.80 9.86 -7.21
N PRO A 108 2.91 11.18 -7.44
CA PRO A 108 4.18 11.89 -7.27
C PRO A 108 4.84 11.72 -5.90
N GLY A 109 4.07 11.60 -4.81
CA GLY A 109 4.60 11.41 -3.46
C GLY A 109 5.37 10.11 -3.34
N LEU A 110 4.72 8.97 -3.63
CA LEU A 110 5.40 7.67 -3.67
C LEU A 110 6.55 7.60 -4.67
N ARG A 111 6.42 8.21 -5.85
CA ARG A 111 7.52 8.22 -6.84
C ARG A 111 8.74 9.01 -6.38
N ALA A 112 8.56 10.05 -5.55
CA ALA A 112 9.69 10.83 -5.04
C ALA A 112 10.58 10.01 -4.10
N GLU A 113 10.01 8.99 -3.45
CA GLU A 113 10.75 8.09 -2.57
C GLU A 113 11.46 6.95 -3.34
N LEU A 114 11.11 6.71 -4.61
CA LEU A 114 11.79 5.70 -5.46
C LEU A 114 13.25 6.11 -5.69
N GLY A 115 14.19 5.32 -5.17
CA GLY A 115 15.63 5.58 -5.28
C GLY A 115 16.19 6.61 -4.30
N GLY A 116 15.38 7.05 -3.30
CA GLY A 116 15.79 7.97 -2.23
C GLY A 116 16.49 7.30 -1.04
N GLY A 117 16.61 5.97 -1.04
CA GLY A 117 17.34 5.22 -0.02
C GLY A 117 18.86 5.22 -0.28
N ALA A 118 19.51 6.32 0.08
CA ALA A 118 20.98 6.41 0.22
C ALA A 118 21.35 7.16 1.49
#